data_AF-A0A355EXI0-F1
#
_entry.id   AF-A0A355EXI0-F1
#
_cell.length_a   1.000
_cell.length_b   1.000
_cell.length_c   1.000
_cell.angle_alpha   90.00
_cell.angle_beta   90.00
_cell.angle_gamma   90.00
#
_symmetry.space_group_name_H-M   'P 1'
#
loop_
_entity.id
_entity.type
_entity.pdbx_description
1 polymer ?
#
loop_
_entity_poly.entity_id
_entity_poly.type
_entity_poly.pdbx_seq_one_letter_code
_entity_poly.pdbx_strand_id
1 'polypeptide(L)'
;PAENAAIKRNIHPKEWTWANIDRMRGQLRRMGTMIDWRREAVSCDPAYYRWTQWFFLQLFAGGLAYRKKAAVDWCPSCNTTLAREQVVGDDRVCERCDTPVIRKELSQWFFRTTRYAEELLDTSGIDWPERVRTLQSRWIGRSEGAQVVFHTEAGDPLEIFTTRPDTLWGVTFMVLAPEHPLVARLTTADRRAEVEAYVERSVRQTDIQREAADKEKTGVWTGGYAVNPVNGERVPVWIADYVLMSYGTGAIMAVPAHDSRDFAFARAFGIEVRPVICPEGETLPAGAEMTEALTADGVMVHSGPLTGTPADAAYEKVGAYLEANGFGERSVTFRLRDWLISRQRYWGAPIPIVFCPEHGAVAVPEDDLPVLLPDDVEWRPTGESPLKLHPSWRLTTCPTCGGPAERETDTMDTFV
;
A
#
# COMPACT_ATOMS: atom_id res chain seq x y z
N PRO A 1 17.34 -13.01 7.09
CA PRO A 1 18.73 -13.21 6.55
C PRO A 1 19.38 -14.55 6.96
N ALA A 2 19.45 -14.85 8.27
CA ALA A 2 20.07 -16.06 8.80
C ALA A 2 19.44 -17.35 8.27
N GLU A 3 18.10 -17.42 8.23
CA GLU A 3 17.34 -18.57 7.74
C GLU A 3 17.72 -18.96 6.30
N ASN A 4 17.72 -17.99 5.37
CA ASN A 4 18.10 -18.23 3.98
C ASN A 4 19.53 -18.79 3.87
N ALA A 5 20.46 -18.32 4.71
CA ALA A 5 21.84 -18.77 4.70
C ALA A 5 22.01 -20.18 5.30
N ALA A 6 21.17 -20.53 6.28
CA ALA A 6 21.14 -21.82 6.96
C ALA A 6 20.51 -22.90 6.07
N ILE A 7 19.38 -22.61 5.41
CA ILE A 7 18.73 -23.51 4.43
C ILE A 7 19.69 -23.88 3.30
N LYS A 8 20.40 -22.89 2.72
CA LYS A 8 21.40 -23.14 1.66
C LYS A 8 22.53 -24.08 2.08
N ARG A 9 22.79 -24.20 3.38
CA ARG A 9 23.87 -25.02 3.95
C ARG A 9 23.36 -26.28 4.65
N ASN A 10 22.05 -26.49 4.68
CA ASN A 10 21.39 -27.57 5.41
C ASN A 10 21.79 -27.62 6.90
N ILE A 11 21.84 -26.45 7.55
CA ILE A 11 22.17 -26.28 8.99
C ILE A 11 20.97 -25.65 9.69
N HIS A 12 20.74 -25.96 10.97
CA HIS A 12 19.69 -25.32 11.76
C HIS A 12 19.95 -23.80 11.93
N PRO A 13 18.97 -22.90 11.70
CA PRO A 13 19.18 -21.46 11.78
C PRO A 13 19.73 -20.96 13.12
N LYS A 14 19.34 -21.59 14.24
CA LYS A 14 19.87 -21.30 15.59
C LYS A 14 21.39 -21.54 15.65
N GLU A 15 21.84 -22.72 15.25
CA GLU A 15 23.26 -23.10 15.27
C GLU A 15 24.10 -22.20 14.35
N TRP A 16 23.60 -21.97 13.13
CA TRP A 16 24.24 -21.07 12.18
C TRP A 16 24.38 -19.65 12.73
N THR A 17 23.33 -19.13 13.37
CA THR A 17 23.33 -17.79 13.97
C THR A 17 24.37 -17.68 15.08
N TRP A 18 24.35 -18.61 16.05
CA TRP A 18 25.28 -18.58 17.19
C TRP A 18 26.74 -18.73 16.76
N ALA A 19 27.03 -19.64 15.82
CA ALA A 19 28.38 -19.79 15.27
C ALA A 19 28.88 -18.50 14.58
N ASN A 20 28.00 -17.77 13.89
CA ASN A 20 28.35 -16.49 13.29
C ASN A 20 28.58 -15.38 14.33
N ILE A 21 27.75 -15.33 15.37
CA ILE A 21 27.91 -14.39 16.49
C ILE A 21 29.29 -14.58 17.12
N ASP A 22 29.67 -15.80 17.48
CA ASP A 22 30.96 -16.07 18.11
C ASP A 22 32.14 -15.70 17.22
N ARG A 23 32.05 -16.01 15.92
CA ARG A 23 33.07 -15.65 14.93
C ARG A 23 33.22 -14.13 14.80
N MET A 24 32.11 -13.39 14.65
CA MET A 24 32.12 -11.94 14.51
C MET A 24 32.58 -11.24 15.79
N ARG A 25 32.19 -11.76 16.97
CA ARG A 25 32.71 -11.33 18.27
C ARG A 25 34.23 -11.43 18.32
N GLY A 26 34.79 -12.55 17.87
CA GLY A 26 36.24 -12.75 17.78
C GLY A 26 36.94 -11.81 16.80
N GLN A 27 36.29 -11.46 15.68
CA GLN A 27 36.82 -10.47 14.72
C GLN A 27 36.86 -9.06 15.32
N LEU A 28 35.76 -8.60 15.93
CA LEU A 28 35.66 -7.28 16.56
C LEU A 28 36.68 -7.13 17.71
N ARG A 29 36.86 -8.18 18.52
CA ARG A 29 37.88 -8.19 19.58
C ARG A 29 39.30 -8.07 19.01
N ARG A 30 39.61 -8.76 17.90
CA ARG A 30 40.94 -8.68 17.25
C ARG A 30 41.21 -7.32 16.61
N MET A 31 40.18 -6.63 16.13
CA MET A 31 40.29 -5.27 15.62
C MET A 31 40.54 -4.22 16.73
N GLY A 32 40.47 -4.61 18.01
CA GLY A 32 40.61 -3.70 19.14
C GLY A 32 39.38 -2.81 19.35
N THR A 33 38.21 -3.20 18.82
CA THR A 33 36.99 -2.41 18.99
C THR A 33 36.54 -2.42 20.45
N MET A 34 36.39 -1.23 21.05
CA MET A 34 35.95 -1.07 22.43
C MET A 34 34.42 -1.06 22.52
N ILE A 35 33.83 -2.25 22.78
CA ILE A 35 32.39 -2.46 22.92
C ILE A 35 32.09 -2.89 24.37
N ASP A 36 31.03 -2.34 24.97
CA ASP A 36 30.51 -2.84 26.25
C ASP A 36 29.74 -4.16 26.05
N TRP A 37 30.46 -5.27 26.02
CA TRP A 37 29.90 -6.62 25.84
C TRP A 37 28.88 -7.04 26.91
N ARG A 38 28.80 -6.32 28.04
CA ARG A 38 27.77 -6.59 29.07
C ARG A 38 26.36 -6.21 28.61
N ARG A 39 26.26 -5.40 27.54
CA ARG A 39 25.02 -4.91 26.93
C ARG A 39 24.74 -5.59 25.58
N GLU A 40 25.39 -6.71 25.30
CA GLU A 40 25.13 -7.49 24.08
C GLU A 40 23.68 -7.99 24.08
N ALA A 41 22.99 -7.77 22.96
CA ALA A 41 21.63 -8.23 22.73
C ALA A 41 21.59 -9.10 21.48
N VAL A 42 20.88 -10.22 21.55
CA VAL A 42 20.71 -11.16 20.45
C VAL A 42 19.22 -11.27 20.16
N SER A 43 18.77 -10.73 19.02
CA SER A 43 17.34 -10.57 18.75
C SER A 43 16.56 -11.88 18.59
N CYS A 44 17.24 -12.98 18.25
CA CYS A 44 16.64 -14.31 18.19
C CYS A 44 16.62 -15.06 19.55
N ASP A 45 17.17 -14.47 20.62
CA ASP A 45 17.11 -15.05 21.96
C ASP A 45 15.71 -14.80 22.58
N PRO A 46 15.07 -15.82 23.19
CA PRO A 46 13.79 -15.65 23.89
C PRO A 46 13.79 -14.55 24.95
N ALA A 47 14.92 -14.30 25.62
CA ALA A 47 15.05 -13.22 26.59
C ALA A 47 14.92 -11.84 25.94
N TYR A 48 15.21 -11.72 24.64
CA TYR A 48 15.00 -10.51 23.85
C TYR A 48 13.59 -10.50 23.23
N TYR A 49 13.24 -11.49 22.41
CA TYR A 49 12.00 -11.41 21.60
C TYR A 49 10.72 -11.54 22.42
N ARG A 50 10.78 -11.93 23.70
CA ARG A 50 9.65 -11.78 24.63
C ARG A 50 9.15 -10.33 24.68
N TRP A 51 10.06 -9.36 24.56
CA TRP A 51 9.72 -7.93 24.55
C TRP A 51 9.16 -7.48 23.22
N THR A 52 9.62 -8.08 22.11
CA THR A 52 9.00 -7.90 20.78
C THR A 52 7.55 -8.39 20.80
N GLN A 53 7.30 -9.55 21.40
CA GLN A 53 5.94 -10.10 21.58
C GLN A 53 5.09 -9.22 22.50
N TRP A 54 5.64 -8.81 23.64
CA TRP A 54 4.95 -7.90 24.54
C TRP A 54 4.56 -6.58 23.86
N PHE A 55 5.49 -5.99 23.10
CA PHE A 55 5.24 -4.76 22.33
C PHE A 55 4.13 -4.96 21.30
N PHE A 56 4.12 -6.10 20.58
CA PHE A 56 3.02 -6.46 19.69
C PHE A 56 1.68 -6.50 20.43
N LEU A 57 1.61 -7.08 21.63
CA LEU A 57 0.38 -7.13 22.43
C LEU A 57 -0.12 -5.73 22.80
N GLN A 58 0.78 -4.82 23.17
CA GLN A 58 0.41 -3.42 23.46
C GLN A 58 -0.17 -2.73 22.21
N LEU A 59 0.46 -2.93 21.05
CA LEU A 59 -0.05 -2.40 19.78
C LEU A 59 -1.39 -3.03 19.41
N PHE A 60 -1.58 -4.32 19.64
CA PHE A 60 -2.84 -5.01 19.39
C PHE A 60 -3.97 -4.48 20.28
N ALA A 61 -3.71 -4.33 21.58
CA ALA A 61 -4.66 -3.73 22.52
C ALA A 61 -5.01 -2.28 22.16
N GLY A 62 -4.04 -1.51 21.63
CA GLY A 62 -4.24 -0.14 21.13
C GLY A 62 -4.88 -0.04 19.74
N GLY A 63 -5.25 -1.16 19.11
CA GLY A 63 -5.82 -1.20 17.75
C GLY A 63 -4.82 -0.84 16.63
N LEU A 64 -3.52 -0.81 16.95
CA LEU A 64 -2.43 -0.50 16.03
C LEU A 64 -1.88 -1.74 15.33
N ALA A 65 -1.97 -2.93 15.95
CA ALA A 65 -1.72 -4.20 15.27
C ALA A 65 -3.06 -4.82 14.85
N TYR A 66 -3.20 -5.17 13.58
CA TYR A 66 -4.45 -5.72 13.05
C TYR A 66 -4.21 -6.68 11.90
N ARG A 67 -5.20 -7.54 11.62
CA ARG A 67 -5.15 -8.53 10.54
C ARG A 67 -6.15 -8.15 9.46
N LYS A 68 -5.72 -8.20 8.20
CA LYS A 68 -6.62 -8.05 7.03
C LYS A 68 -6.19 -8.96 5.89
N LYS A 69 -7.13 -9.28 5.00
CA LYS A 69 -6.81 -9.86 3.70
C LYS A 69 -6.33 -8.75 2.77
N ALA A 70 -5.20 -8.95 2.12
CA ALA A 70 -4.63 -7.99 1.18
C ALA A 70 -3.82 -8.68 0.09
N ALA A 71 -3.72 -8.03 -1.07
CA ALA A 71 -2.68 -8.29 -2.05
C ALA A 71 -1.33 -7.91 -1.45
N VAL A 72 -0.49 -8.91 -1.22
CA VAL A 72 0.81 -8.74 -0.58
C VAL A 72 1.94 -9.08 -1.55
N ASP A 73 3.05 -8.37 -1.36
CA ASP A 73 4.27 -8.60 -2.10
C ASP A 73 4.87 -9.93 -1.64
N TRP A 74 5.05 -10.86 -2.57
CA TRP A 74 5.53 -12.22 -2.33
C TRP A 74 6.81 -12.47 -3.13
N CYS A 75 7.87 -12.88 -2.45
CA CYS A 75 9.08 -13.33 -3.13
C CYS A 75 9.00 -14.84 -3.36
N PRO A 76 8.98 -15.35 -4.60
CA PRO A 76 8.88 -16.79 -4.86
C PRO A 76 10.13 -17.57 -4.46
N SER A 77 11.32 -16.93 -4.54
CA SER A 77 12.60 -17.53 -4.14
C SER A 77 12.72 -17.62 -2.61
N CYS A 78 12.34 -16.55 -1.91
CA CYS A 78 12.29 -16.55 -0.45
C CYS A 78 11.06 -17.28 0.10
N ASN A 79 10.01 -17.47 -0.70
CA ASN A 79 8.80 -18.17 -0.28
C ASN A 79 8.12 -17.52 0.96
N THR A 80 8.07 -16.19 1.00
CA THR A 80 7.45 -15.39 2.07
C THR A 80 6.95 -14.06 1.53
N THR A 81 6.03 -13.43 2.28
CA THR A 81 5.69 -12.03 2.10
C THR A 81 6.88 -11.09 2.37
N LEU A 82 6.84 -9.94 1.73
CA LEU A 82 7.74 -8.81 1.92
C LEU A 82 6.91 -7.56 2.28
N ALA A 83 7.47 -6.70 3.14
CA ALA A 83 6.96 -5.34 3.30
C ALA A 83 7.31 -4.49 2.06
N ARG A 84 6.61 -3.37 1.85
CA ARG A 84 6.87 -2.50 0.69
C ARG A 84 8.30 -1.96 0.68
N GLU A 85 8.85 -1.73 1.87
CA GLU A 85 10.21 -1.28 2.13
C GLU A 85 11.28 -2.32 1.72
N GLN A 86 10.91 -3.61 1.68
CA GLN A 86 11.80 -4.72 1.30
C GLN A 86 11.76 -5.00 -0.21
N VAL A 87 11.03 -4.19 -0.97
CA VAL A 87 10.90 -4.28 -2.43
C VAL A 87 11.60 -3.10 -3.06
N VAL A 88 12.71 -3.38 -3.74
CA VAL A 88 13.69 -2.37 -4.16
C VAL A 88 13.70 -2.23 -5.67
N GLY A 89 13.93 -0.99 -6.12
CA GLY A 89 14.12 -0.64 -7.53
C GLY A 89 12.82 -0.61 -8.34
N ASP A 90 12.94 -0.13 -9.57
CA ASP A 90 11.82 -0.05 -10.51
C ASP A 90 11.37 -1.46 -10.93
N ASP A 91 12.31 -2.40 -11.04
CA ASP A 91 12.05 -3.82 -11.28
C ASP A 91 11.44 -4.56 -10.07
N ARG A 92 11.11 -3.84 -8.98
CA ARG A 92 10.52 -4.32 -7.71
C ARG A 92 10.99 -5.72 -7.35
N VAL A 93 12.27 -5.83 -7.07
CA VAL A 93 12.91 -7.08 -6.67
C VAL A 93 13.01 -7.18 -5.15
N CYS A 94 13.15 -8.40 -4.65
CA CYS A 94 13.40 -8.64 -3.23
C CYS A 94 14.78 -8.08 -2.81
N GLU A 95 14.84 -7.26 -1.75
CA GLU A 95 16.08 -6.64 -1.21
C GLU A 95 17.22 -7.65 -0.94
N ARG A 96 16.90 -8.95 -0.82
CA ARG A 96 17.81 -10.00 -0.35
C ARG A 96 18.34 -10.91 -1.44
N CYS A 97 17.58 -11.06 -2.53
CA CYS A 97 17.84 -12.11 -3.53
C CYS A 97 17.54 -11.70 -4.96
N ASP A 98 17.18 -10.43 -5.18
CA ASP A 98 16.96 -9.83 -6.49
C ASP A 98 15.92 -10.53 -7.37
N THR A 99 15.13 -11.43 -6.77
CA THR A 99 14.06 -12.14 -7.47
C THR A 99 12.86 -11.20 -7.64
N PRO A 100 12.27 -11.11 -8.85
CA PRO A 100 11.05 -10.35 -9.09
C PRO A 100 9.93 -10.77 -8.12
N VAL A 101 9.29 -9.76 -7.53
CA VAL A 101 8.20 -9.94 -6.57
C VAL A 101 6.89 -10.18 -7.32
N ILE A 102 6.09 -11.14 -6.85
CA ILE A 102 4.74 -11.42 -7.35
C ILE A 102 3.70 -11.00 -6.31
N ARG A 103 2.43 -10.87 -6.71
CA ARG A 103 1.32 -10.60 -5.78
C ARG A 103 0.63 -11.90 -5.36
N LYS A 104 0.26 -12.02 -4.09
CA LYS A 104 -0.63 -13.06 -3.57
C LYS A 104 -1.67 -12.45 -2.64
N GLU A 105 -2.87 -13.00 -2.63
CA GLU A 105 -3.92 -12.63 -1.68
C GLU A 105 -3.78 -13.46 -0.40
N LEU A 106 -3.37 -12.81 0.71
CA LEU A 106 -3.14 -13.48 1.99
C LEU A 106 -3.72 -12.65 3.14
N SER A 107 -4.13 -13.34 4.22
CA SER A 107 -4.48 -12.69 5.49
C SER A 107 -3.20 -12.46 6.28
N GLN A 108 -2.82 -11.20 6.50
CA GLN A 108 -1.54 -10.80 7.09
C GLN A 108 -1.74 -9.80 8.22
N TRP A 109 -0.75 -9.70 9.10
CA TRP A 109 -0.69 -8.72 10.18
C TRP A 109 0.01 -7.45 9.74
N PHE A 110 -0.56 -6.33 10.16
CA PHE A 110 -0.08 -5.00 9.85
C PHE A 110 0.02 -4.15 11.12
N PHE A 111 1.02 -3.27 11.16
CA PHE A 111 1.04 -2.14 12.06
C PHE A 111 0.48 -0.90 11.37
N ARG A 112 -0.44 -0.19 12.04
CA ARG A 112 -1.07 1.07 11.59
C ARG A 112 -0.11 2.26 11.66
N THR A 113 1.02 2.15 10.96
CA THR A 113 2.03 3.21 10.86
C THR A 113 1.46 4.49 10.24
N THR A 114 0.44 4.37 9.38
CA THR A 114 -0.23 5.52 8.76
C THR A 114 -0.92 6.45 9.77
N ARG A 115 -1.29 5.95 10.96
CA ARG A 115 -1.84 6.80 12.04
C ARG A 115 -0.81 7.84 12.55
N TYR A 116 0.47 7.56 12.36
CA TYR A 116 1.58 8.41 12.75
C TYR A 116 2.22 9.13 11.56
N ALA A 117 1.60 9.10 10.35
CA ALA A 117 2.22 9.65 9.15
C ALA A 117 2.57 11.14 9.25
N GLU A 118 1.69 11.95 9.87
CA GLU A 118 1.92 13.38 10.10
C GLU A 118 3.07 13.60 11.10
N GLU A 119 3.06 12.85 12.21
CA GLU A 119 4.12 12.93 13.24
C GLU A 119 5.48 12.51 12.68
N LEU A 120 5.52 11.48 11.84
CA LEU A 120 6.74 11.00 11.19
C LEU A 120 7.32 12.00 10.16
N LEU A 121 6.51 12.96 9.67
CA LEU A 121 6.99 14.03 8.79
C LEU A 121 7.63 15.17 9.56
N ASP A 122 7.26 15.37 10.82
CA ASP A 122 7.85 16.41 11.65
C ASP A 122 9.26 15.99 12.11
N THR A 123 10.26 16.51 11.40
CA THR A 123 11.67 16.31 11.75
C THR A 123 12.30 17.56 12.36
N SER A 124 11.50 18.57 12.72
CA SER A 124 11.98 19.89 13.19
C SER A 124 12.90 19.80 14.42
N GLY A 125 12.68 18.83 15.30
CA GLY A 125 13.47 18.60 16.51
C GLY A 125 14.68 17.67 16.35
N ILE A 126 14.96 17.18 15.13
CA ILE A 126 15.99 16.16 14.88
C ILE A 126 17.10 16.78 14.04
N ASP A 127 18.38 16.50 14.32
CA ASP A 127 19.51 16.92 13.47
C ASP A 127 19.90 15.78 12.50
N TRP A 128 19.15 15.67 11.39
CA TRP A 128 19.40 14.69 10.32
C TRP A 128 19.96 15.32 9.04
N PRO A 129 20.79 14.57 8.29
CA PRO A 129 21.21 14.98 6.96
C PRO A 129 20.01 15.20 6.03
N GLU A 130 20.09 16.26 5.21
CA GLU A 130 18.99 16.66 4.31
C GLU A 130 18.55 15.52 3.36
N ARG A 131 19.52 14.73 2.89
CA ARG A 131 19.24 13.54 2.06
C ARG A 131 18.28 12.56 2.73
N VAL A 132 18.42 12.31 4.03
CA VAL A 132 17.57 11.37 4.77
C VAL A 132 16.17 11.96 4.95
N ARG A 133 16.06 13.25 5.30
CA ARG A 133 14.78 13.96 5.41
C ARG A 133 14.01 13.91 4.10
N THR A 134 14.66 14.32 3.01
CA THR A 134 14.05 14.30 1.67
C THR A 134 13.57 12.89 1.28
N LEU A 135 14.35 11.83 1.57
CA LEU A 135 13.92 10.45 1.29
C LEU A 135 12.70 10.04 2.11
N GLN A 136 12.68 10.36 3.41
CA GLN A 136 11.55 10.07 4.31
C GLN A 136 10.29 10.85 3.92
N SER A 137 10.40 12.17 3.70
CA SER A 137 9.27 13.00 3.28
C SER A 137 8.69 12.53 1.95
N ARG A 138 9.53 12.14 1.00
CA ARG A 138 9.07 11.52 -0.26
C ARG A 138 8.40 10.18 0.01
N TRP A 139 8.99 9.30 0.82
CA TRP A 139 8.43 7.99 1.16
C TRP A 139 7.03 8.12 1.76
N ILE A 140 6.90 8.95 2.80
CA ILE A 140 5.63 9.20 3.47
C ILE A 140 4.63 9.86 2.52
N GLY A 141 5.09 10.84 1.73
CA GLY A 141 4.37 11.40 0.60
C GLY A 141 3.01 11.96 0.98
N ARG A 142 2.99 12.99 1.84
CA ARG A 142 1.77 13.73 2.19
C ARG A 142 1.24 14.49 0.98
N SER A 143 -0.06 14.44 0.78
CA SER A 143 -0.75 15.13 -0.31
C SER A 143 -2.05 15.72 0.23
N GLU A 144 -2.17 17.04 0.16
CA GLU A 144 -3.41 17.75 0.47
C GLU A 144 -4.29 17.78 -0.78
N GLY A 145 -5.58 17.53 -0.58
CA GLY A 145 -6.52 17.42 -1.69
C GLY A 145 -7.95 17.44 -1.19
N ALA A 146 -8.83 16.83 -1.98
CA ALA A 146 -10.22 16.58 -1.60
C ALA A 146 -10.61 15.14 -1.93
N GLN A 147 -11.44 14.56 -1.07
CA GLN A 147 -12.24 13.41 -1.42
C GLN A 147 -13.54 13.91 -2.08
N VAL A 148 -13.90 13.32 -3.21
CA VAL A 148 -15.09 13.71 -3.97
C VAL A 148 -15.87 12.46 -4.32
N VAL A 149 -17.19 12.50 -4.18
CA VAL A 149 -18.07 11.36 -4.44
C VAL A 149 -18.82 11.57 -5.75
N PHE A 150 -18.36 10.87 -6.80
CA PHE A 150 -19.13 10.70 -8.02
C PHE A 150 -20.19 9.63 -7.80
N HIS A 151 -21.24 9.63 -8.60
CA HIS A 151 -22.24 8.56 -8.55
C HIS A 151 -22.34 7.89 -9.91
N THR A 152 -22.38 6.56 -9.94
CA THR A 152 -22.72 5.84 -11.18
C THR A 152 -24.16 6.15 -11.57
N GLU A 153 -24.55 5.87 -12.81
CA GLU A 153 -25.97 6.01 -13.22
C GLU A 153 -26.92 5.12 -12.41
N ALA A 154 -26.40 4.03 -11.82
CA ALA A 154 -27.16 3.16 -10.91
C ALA A 154 -27.22 3.70 -9.47
N GLY A 155 -26.60 4.85 -9.18
CA GLY A 155 -26.57 5.47 -7.87
C GLY A 155 -25.48 4.93 -6.94
N ASP A 156 -24.52 4.14 -7.45
CA ASP A 156 -23.42 3.65 -6.62
C ASP A 156 -22.39 4.76 -6.36
N PRO A 157 -21.93 4.93 -5.12
CA PRO A 157 -20.88 5.90 -4.83
C PRO A 157 -19.57 5.46 -5.46
N LEU A 158 -18.93 6.39 -6.15
CA LEU A 158 -17.60 6.29 -6.75
C LEU A 158 -16.72 7.38 -6.14
N GLU A 159 -16.09 7.04 -5.02
CA GLU A 159 -15.21 7.95 -4.29
C GLU A 159 -13.85 8.07 -5.00
N ILE A 160 -13.36 9.30 -5.13
CA ILE A 160 -12.01 9.60 -5.63
C ILE A 160 -11.28 10.54 -4.70
N PHE A 161 -9.94 10.52 -4.77
CA PHE A 161 -9.09 11.52 -4.17
C PHE A 161 -8.35 12.29 -5.27
N THR A 162 -8.33 13.61 -5.16
CA THR A 162 -7.57 14.48 -6.05
C THR A 162 -6.80 15.54 -5.26
N THR A 163 -5.54 15.78 -5.63
CA THR A 163 -4.77 16.94 -5.16
C THR A 163 -5.13 18.22 -5.91
N ARG A 164 -5.92 18.10 -6.98
CA ARG A 164 -6.36 19.19 -7.86
C ARG A 164 -7.88 19.30 -7.88
N PRO A 165 -8.53 19.57 -6.73
CA PRO A 165 -10.00 19.68 -6.70
C PRO A 165 -10.50 20.85 -7.55
N ASP A 166 -9.68 21.87 -7.77
CA ASP A 166 -9.97 23.02 -8.62
C ASP A 166 -10.23 22.68 -10.09
N THR A 167 -9.80 21.50 -10.54
CA THR A 167 -9.99 21.06 -11.92
C THR A 167 -11.21 20.18 -12.14
N LEU A 168 -12.08 20.00 -11.13
CA LEU A 168 -13.26 19.11 -11.17
C LEU A 168 -14.22 19.36 -12.35
N TRP A 169 -14.36 20.59 -12.82
CA TRP A 169 -15.21 20.91 -13.97
C TRP A 169 -14.61 20.45 -15.31
N GLY A 170 -13.32 20.14 -15.33
CA GLY A 170 -12.58 19.65 -16.49
C GLY A 170 -12.57 18.13 -16.60
N VAL A 171 -13.25 17.41 -15.69
CA VAL A 171 -13.35 15.95 -15.75
C VAL A 171 -14.18 15.55 -16.95
N THR A 172 -13.54 14.90 -17.93
CA THR A 172 -14.20 14.40 -19.15
C THR A 172 -14.33 12.89 -19.19
N PHE A 173 -13.64 12.16 -18.31
CA PHE A 173 -13.83 10.73 -18.08
C PHE A 173 -13.33 10.32 -16.69
N MET A 174 -13.73 9.14 -16.25
CA MET A 174 -13.25 8.50 -15.03
C MET A 174 -12.48 7.23 -15.38
N VAL A 175 -11.51 6.85 -14.55
CA VAL A 175 -10.75 5.62 -14.75
C VAL A 175 -10.72 4.80 -13.46
N LEU A 176 -11.07 3.51 -13.58
CA LEU A 176 -11.01 2.54 -12.50
C LEU A 176 -9.85 1.58 -12.69
N ALA A 177 -9.32 1.08 -11.58
CA ALA A 177 -8.49 -0.11 -11.59
C ALA A 177 -9.30 -1.30 -12.17
N PRO A 178 -8.70 -2.18 -12.99
CA PRO A 178 -9.39 -3.34 -13.55
C PRO A 178 -10.00 -4.26 -12.48
N GLU A 179 -9.42 -4.30 -11.29
CA GLU A 179 -9.87 -5.09 -10.14
C GLU A 179 -10.98 -4.40 -9.31
N HIS A 180 -11.36 -3.17 -9.66
CA HIS A 180 -12.27 -2.38 -8.85
C HIS A 180 -13.68 -3.03 -8.83
N PRO A 181 -14.33 -3.17 -7.65
CA PRO A 181 -15.61 -3.88 -7.52
C PRO A 181 -16.74 -3.33 -8.41
N LEU A 182 -16.72 -2.01 -8.68
CA LEU A 182 -17.71 -1.37 -9.56
C LEU A 182 -17.55 -1.73 -11.04
N VAL A 183 -16.41 -2.26 -11.49
CA VAL A 183 -16.20 -2.62 -12.90
C VAL A 183 -17.29 -3.57 -13.36
N ALA A 184 -17.50 -4.68 -12.64
CA ALA A 184 -18.51 -5.69 -12.99
C ALA A 184 -19.95 -5.13 -13.02
N ARG A 185 -20.23 -4.06 -12.27
CA ARG A 185 -21.55 -3.42 -12.18
C ARG A 185 -21.76 -2.35 -13.26
N LEU A 186 -20.70 -1.63 -13.62
CA LEU A 186 -20.70 -0.58 -14.65
C LEU A 186 -20.64 -1.15 -16.06
N THR A 187 -20.09 -2.36 -16.23
CA THR A 187 -19.91 -2.96 -17.54
C THR A 187 -21.23 -3.34 -18.19
N THR A 188 -21.53 -2.69 -19.31
CA THR A 188 -22.71 -2.99 -20.13
C THR A 188 -22.56 -4.35 -20.82
N ALA A 189 -23.69 -4.95 -21.21
CA ALA A 189 -23.70 -6.29 -21.79
C ALA A 189 -22.88 -6.40 -23.08
N ASP A 190 -22.88 -5.36 -23.91
CA ASP A 190 -22.13 -5.28 -25.17
C ASP A 190 -20.62 -5.11 -24.97
N ARG A 191 -20.17 -4.60 -23.82
CA ARG A 191 -18.75 -4.40 -23.48
C ARG A 191 -18.16 -5.48 -22.59
N ARG A 192 -18.98 -6.39 -22.07
CA ARG A 192 -18.58 -7.40 -21.09
C ARG A 192 -17.38 -8.26 -21.51
N ALA A 193 -17.42 -8.82 -22.72
CA ALA A 193 -16.34 -9.68 -23.20
C ALA A 193 -15.00 -8.94 -23.33
N GLU A 194 -15.03 -7.69 -23.81
CA GLU A 194 -13.83 -6.84 -23.97
C GLU A 194 -13.25 -6.45 -22.61
N VAL A 195 -14.11 -6.05 -21.67
CA VAL A 195 -13.72 -5.68 -20.31
C VAL A 195 -13.16 -6.87 -19.55
N GLU A 196 -13.83 -8.03 -19.56
CA GLU A 196 -13.37 -9.24 -18.86
C GLU A 196 -12.00 -9.69 -19.40
N ALA A 197 -11.81 -9.68 -20.72
CA ALA A 197 -10.52 -9.99 -21.33
C ALA A 197 -9.41 -9.00 -20.90
N TYR A 198 -9.75 -7.71 -20.80
CA TYR A 198 -8.81 -6.69 -20.32
C TYR A 198 -8.47 -6.88 -18.85
N VAL A 199 -9.45 -7.14 -17.99
CA VAL A 199 -9.25 -7.42 -16.56
C VAL A 199 -8.36 -8.65 -16.38
N GLU A 200 -8.65 -9.75 -17.07
CA GLU A 200 -7.83 -10.97 -17.00
C GLU A 200 -6.38 -10.72 -17.42
N ARG A 201 -6.16 -9.91 -18.47
CA ARG A 201 -4.82 -9.56 -18.93
C ARG A 201 -4.09 -8.69 -17.91
N SER A 202 -4.77 -7.68 -17.37
CA SER A 202 -4.18 -6.71 -16.44
C SER A 202 -3.85 -7.32 -15.08
N VAL A 203 -4.68 -8.23 -14.57
CA VAL A 203 -4.43 -8.94 -13.30
C VAL A 203 -3.22 -9.88 -13.38
N ARG A 204 -2.86 -10.34 -14.59
CA ARG A 204 -1.64 -11.14 -14.80
C ARG A 204 -0.37 -10.30 -14.86
N GLN A 205 -0.49 -8.98 -14.95
CA GLN A 205 0.64 -8.06 -14.97
C GLN A 205 0.99 -7.63 -13.54
N THR A 206 2.28 -7.42 -13.28
CA THR A 206 2.73 -6.81 -12.02
C THR A 206 2.44 -5.31 -12.03
N ASP A 207 2.29 -4.69 -10.86
CA ASP A 207 2.13 -3.23 -10.75
C ASP A 207 3.24 -2.48 -11.53
N ILE A 208 4.47 -3.01 -11.56
CA ILE A 208 5.60 -2.45 -12.35
C ILE A 208 5.28 -2.40 -13.83
N GLN A 209 4.81 -3.53 -14.37
CA GLN A 209 4.49 -3.67 -15.78
C GLN A 209 3.30 -2.77 -16.16
N ARG A 210 2.53 -2.31 -15.17
CA ARG A 210 1.41 -1.40 -15.34
C ARG A 210 1.84 0.06 -15.21
N GLU A 211 2.80 0.36 -14.33
CA GLU A 211 3.33 1.70 -14.07
C GLU A 211 4.48 2.12 -15.01
N ALA A 212 5.03 1.20 -15.81
CA ALA A 212 6.14 1.47 -16.73
C ALA A 212 5.86 2.67 -17.65
N ALA A 213 6.72 3.69 -17.56
CA ALA A 213 6.54 4.98 -18.25
C ALA A 213 6.51 4.85 -19.79
N ASP A 214 7.31 3.93 -20.33
CA ASP A 214 7.44 3.70 -21.78
C ASP A 214 6.34 2.81 -22.38
N LYS A 215 5.39 2.35 -21.55
CA LYS A 215 4.30 1.50 -22.02
C LYS A 215 3.22 2.33 -22.70
N GLU A 216 2.76 1.84 -23.85
CA GLU A 216 1.59 2.38 -24.53
C GLU A 216 0.38 2.38 -23.58
N LYS A 217 -0.32 3.52 -23.50
CA LYS A 217 -1.49 3.65 -22.64
C LYS A 217 -2.61 2.77 -23.19
N THR A 218 -3.03 1.80 -22.41
CA THR A 218 -4.15 0.92 -22.78
C THR A 218 -5.34 1.18 -21.86
N GLY A 219 -6.54 0.99 -22.37
CA GLY A 219 -7.76 1.05 -21.58
C GLY A 219 -8.96 0.60 -22.38
N VAL A 220 -10.04 0.28 -21.67
CA VAL A 220 -11.31 -0.16 -22.26
C VAL A 220 -12.45 0.64 -21.64
N TRP A 221 -13.35 1.15 -22.47
CA TRP A 221 -14.56 1.81 -21.99
C TRP A 221 -15.54 0.76 -21.47
N THR A 222 -16.06 0.96 -20.27
CA THR A 222 -16.97 0.00 -19.63
C THR A 222 -18.36 -0.02 -20.27
N GLY A 223 -18.72 0.99 -21.07
CA GLY A 223 -20.09 1.26 -21.50
C GLY A 223 -20.91 2.04 -20.46
N GLY A 224 -20.44 2.10 -19.21
CA GLY A 224 -21.06 2.83 -18.12
C GLY A 224 -20.59 4.27 -18.00
N TYR A 225 -21.37 5.04 -17.24
CA TYR A 225 -21.10 6.45 -16.94
C TYR A 225 -21.18 6.71 -15.42
N ALA A 226 -20.51 7.78 -15.02
CA ALA A 226 -20.68 8.42 -13.72
C ALA A 226 -21.20 9.86 -13.92
N VAL A 227 -21.76 10.44 -12.88
CA VAL A 227 -22.25 11.82 -12.84
C VAL A 227 -21.25 12.65 -12.06
N ASN A 228 -20.75 13.70 -12.69
CA ASN A 228 -19.87 14.66 -12.03
C ASN A 228 -20.69 15.54 -11.08
N PRO A 229 -20.41 15.54 -9.76
CA PRO A 229 -21.25 16.21 -8.79
C PRO A 229 -21.26 17.74 -8.95
N VAL A 230 -20.21 18.35 -9.52
CA VAL A 230 -20.09 19.81 -9.56
C VAL A 230 -20.85 20.47 -10.74
N ASN A 231 -21.20 19.70 -11.76
CA ASN A 231 -21.91 20.20 -12.96
C ASN A 231 -23.05 19.29 -13.45
N GLY A 232 -23.21 18.09 -12.87
CA GLY A 232 -24.24 17.12 -13.25
C GLY A 232 -23.99 16.41 -14.58
N GLU A 233 -22.82 16.58 -15.18
CA GLU A 233 -22.52 15.99 -16.49
C GLU A 233 -22.25 14.48 -16.39
N ARG A 234 -22.67 13.75 -17.44
CA ARG A 234 -22.39 12.32 -17.61
C ARG A 234 -20.97 12.16 -18.16
N VAL A 235 -20.11 11.49 -17.41
CA VAL A 235 -18.72 11.20 -17.79
C VAL A 235 -18.53 9.69 -17.99
N PRO A 236 -17.95 9.25 -19.13
CA PRO A 236 -17.72 7.83 -19.38
C PRO A 236 -16.71 7.25 -18.39
N VAL A 237 -16.95 6.00 -17.95
CA VAL A 237 -16.04 5.29 -17.04
C VAL A 237 -15.22 4.27 -17.82
N TRP A 238 -13.90 4.39 -17.75
CA TRP A 238 -12.92 3.51 -18.36
C TRP A 238 -12.24 2.63 -17.31
N ILE A 239 -11.66 1.53 -17.76
CA ILE A 239 -10.65 0.79 -16.99
C ILE A 239 -9.30 0.94 -17.67
N ALA A 240 -8.26 1.14 -16.87
CA ALA A 240 -6.89 1.21 -17.37
C ALA A 240 -5.92 0.61 -16.36
N ASP A 241 -4.87 -0.02 -16.87
CA ASP A 241 -3.86 -0.70 -16.07
C ASP A 241 -3.05 0.26 -15.18
N TYR A 242 -2.85 1.51 -15.59
CA TYR A 242 -2.10 2.49 -14.79
C TYR A 242 -2.82 2.94 -13.50
N VAL A 243 -4.11 2.62 -13.32
CA VAL A 243 -4.85 2.85 -12.07
C VAL A 243 -4.80 1.60 -11.21
N LEU A 244 -4.29 1.70 -9.98
CA LEU A 244 -4.08 0.57 -9.09
C LEU A 244 -5.09 0.56 -7.95
N MET A 245 -5.71 -0.59 -7.66
CA MET A 245 -6.62 -0.75 -6.50
C MET A 245 -5.90 -0.54 -5.17
N SER A 246 -4.58 -0.74 -5.15
CA SER A 246 -3.74 -0.49 -3.98
C SER A 246 -3.44 1.00 -3.75
N TYR A 247 -3.81 1.89 -4.68
CA TYR A 247 -3.57 3.33 -4.61
C TYR A 247 -4.88 4.14 -4.56
N GLY A 248 -4.96 5.10 -3.63
CA GLY A 248 -6.20 5.86 -3.38
C GLY A 248 -7.41 4.95 -3.11
N THR A 249 -8.51 5.22 -3.81
CA THR A 249 -9.75 4.44 -3.81
C THR A 249 -9.79 3.38 -4.92
N GLY A 250 -8.72 3.24 -5.71
CA GLY A 250 -8.73 2.44 -6.94
C GLY A 250 -9.51 3.07 -8.09
N ALA A 251 -9.85 4.36 -7.96
CA ALA A 251 -10.53 5.17 -8.95
C ALA A 251 -9.90 6.57 -9.01
N ILE A 252 -9.84 7.14 -10.21
CA ILE A 252 -9.39 8.52 -10.43
C ILE A 252 -10.37 9.26 -11.33
N MET A 253 -10.46 10.57 -11.11
CA MET A 253 -11.01 11.49 -12.10
C MET A 253 -9.91 11.84 -13.11
N ALA A 254 -10.24 11.89 -14.39
CA ALA A 254 -9.28 12.27 -15.42
C ALA A 254 -9.57 13.69 -15.92
N VAL A 255 -8.56 14.57 -15.88
CA VAL A 255 -8.67 15.95 -16.35
C VAL A 255 -7.61 16.21 -17.43
N PRO A 256 -7.89 15.85 -18.69
CA PRO A 256 -6.88 15.83 -19.75
C PRO A 256 -6.20 17.17 -19.98
N ALA A 257 -6.90 18.28 -19.80
CA ALA A 257 -6.29 19.58 -20.05
C ALA A 257 -5.16 19.92 -19.07
N HIS A 258 -5.07 19.23 -17.92
CA HIS A 258 -4.25 19.62 -16.78
C HIS A 258 -3.40 18.50 -16.16
N ASP A 259 -3.54 17.26 -16.64
CA ASP A 259 -2.67 16.13 -16.29
C ASP A 259 -2.15 15.49 -17.58
N SER A 260 -0.82 15.38 -17.71
CA SER A 260 -0.17 14.88 -18.92
C SER A 260 -0.47 13.41 -19.22
N ARG A 261 -0.74 12.58 -18.19
CA ARG A 261 -1.11 11.17 -18.37
C ARG A 261 -2.54 11.08 -18.89
N ASP A 262 -3.44 11.88 -18.33
CA ASP A 262 -4.83 11.94 -18.77
C ASP A 262 -4.92 12.53 -20.18
N PHE A 263 -4.08 13.51 -20.51
CA PHE A 263 -3.96 14.08 -21.85
C PHE A 263 -3.55 13.02 -22.87
N ALA A 264 -2.47 12.28 -22.60
CA ALA A 264 -2.00 11.22 -23.49
C ALA A 264 -3.06 10.13 -23.69
N PHE A 265 -3.77 9.74 -22.63
CA PHE A 265 -4.87 8.80 -22.71
C PHE A 265 -6.03 9.37 -23.54
N ALA A 266 -6.47 10.60 -23.26
CA ALA A 266 -7.54 11.25 -24.01
C ALA A 266 -7.23 11.37 -25.50
N ARG A 267 -5.98 11.70 -25.86
CA ARG A 267 -5.54 11.75 -27.26
C ARG A 267 -5.53 10.38 -27.92
N ALA A 268 -5.06 9.35 -27.23
CA ALA A 268 -5.04 7.98 -27.76
C ALA A 268 -6.45 7.44 -28.03
N PHE A 269 -7.42 7.78 -27.20
CA PHE A 269 -8.80 7.25 -27.26
C PHE A 269 -9.84 8.23 -27.82
N GLY A 270 -9.42 9.41 -28.29
CA GLY A 270 -10.32 10.41 -28.88
C GLY A 270 -11.32 11.01 -27.89
N ILE A 271 -10.94 11.15 -26.63
CA ILE A 271 -11.78 11.72 -25.56
C ILE A 271 -11.65 13.25 -25.55
N GLU A 272 -12.74 13.93 -25.17
CA GLU A 272 -12.78 15.38 -25.04
C GLU A 272 -11.68 15.89 -24.08
N VAL A 273 -11.00 16.95 -24.48
CA VAL A 273 -10.08 17.71 -23.64
C VAL A 273 -10.74 19.04 -23.31
N ARG A 274 -10.91 19.37 -22.02
CA ARG A 274 -11.60 20.57 -21.56
C ARG A 274 -10.73 21.39 -20.61
N PRO A 275 -10.18 22.54 -21.07
CA PRO A 275 -9.39 23.40 -20.20
C PRO A 275 -10.29 24.20 -19.26
N VAL A 276 -10.00 24.08 -17.96
CA VAL A 276 -10.72 24.75 -16.86
C VAL A 276 -9.84 25.64 -15.98
N ILE A 277 -8.56 25.77 -16.32
CA ILE A 277 -7.61 26.67 -15.67
C ILE A 277 -6.92 27.44 -16.79
N CYS A 278 -6.89 28.76 -16.65
CA CYS A 278 -6.19 29.66 -17.55
C CYS A 278 -4.91 30.15 -16.87
N PRO A 279 -3.72 29.80 -17.39
CA PRO A 279 -2.47 30.36 -16.88
C PRO A 279 -2.46 31.89 -16.92
N GLU A 280 -1.78 32.52 -15.96
CA GLU A 280 -1.70 33.98 -15.91
C GLU A 280 -1.00 34.55 -17.15
N GLY A 281 -1.63 35.54 -17.80
CA GLY A 281 -1.07 36.22 -18.97
C GLY A 281 -1.17 35.44 -20.29
N GLU A 282 -1.78 34.25 -20.28
CA GLU A 282 -2.00 33.44 -21.48
C GLU A 282 -3.47 33.47 -21.93
N THR A 283 -3.70 33.19 -23.21
CA THR A 283 -5.04 32.94 -23.74
C THR A 283 -5.36 31.46 -23.63
N LEU A 284 -6.52 31.13 -23.05
CA LEU A 284 -6.98 29.74 -22.93
C LEU A 284 -7.10 29.09 -24.33
N PRO A 285 -6.32 28.04 -24.63
CA PRO A 285 -6.43 27.35 -25.91
C PRO A 285 -7.74 26.57 -25.98
N ALA A 286 -8.27 26.36 -27.18
CA ALA A 286 -9.37 25.40 -27.35
C ALA A 286 -8.82 23.98 -27.09
N GLY A 287 -9.57 23.14 -26.37
CA GLY A 287 -9.11 21.79 -26.01
C GLY A 287 -8.73 20.93 -27.22
N ALA A 288 -9.38 21.14 -28.37
CA ALA A 288 -9.05 20.45 -29.62
C ALA A 288 -7.66 20.82 -30.16
N GLU A 289 -7.19 22.05 -29.90
CA GLU A 289 -5.93 22.62 -30.41
C GLU A 289 -4.73 22.37 -29.48
N MET A 290 -4.99 21.96 -28.23
CA MET A 290 -3.92 21.69 -27.26
C MET A 290 -2.99 20.57 -27.76
N THR A 291 -1.68 20.80 -27.71
CA THR A 291 -0.67 19.77 -28.02
C THR A 291 -0.13 19.07 -26.78
N GLU A 292 -0.32 19.67 -25.61
CA GLU A 292 0.08 19.16 -24.29
C GLU A 292 -0.89 19.63 -23.20
N ALA A 293 -0.81 19.01 -22.03
CA ALA A 293 -1.55 19.47 -20.85
C ALA A 293 -0.94 20.78 -20.33
N LEU A 294 -1.80 21.72 -19.92
CA LEU A 294 -1.38 22.94 -19.25
C LEU A 294 -1.01 22.63 -17.80
N THR A 295 -0.10 23.42 -17.25
CA THR A 295 0.02 23.49 -15.80
C THR A 295 -1.28 24.06 -15.26
N ALA A 296 -1.84 23.42 -14.25
CA ALA A 296 -3.02 23.96 -13.59
C ALA A 296 -2.61 25.05 -12.57
N ASP A 297 -1.77 26.00 -12.99
CA ASP A 297 -1.41 27.15 -12.18
C ASP A 297 -2.02 28.37 -12.85
N GLY A 298 -3.12 28.89 -12.30
CA GLY A 298 -3.83 30.00 -12.92
C GLY A 298 -5.26 30.19 -12.40
N VAL A 299 -6.04 30.94 -13.16
CA VAL A 299 -7.41 31.32 -12.79
C VAL A 299 -8.39 30.25 -13.28
N MET A 300 -9.33 29.86 -12.41
CA MET A 300 -10.41 28.94 -12.77
C MET A 300 -11.31 29.54 -13.85
N VAL A 301 -11.52 28.79 -14.93
CA VAL A 301 -12.39 29.13 -16.07
C VAL A 301 -13.33 27.97 -16.34
N HIS A 302 -14.50 28.24 -16.94
CA HIS A 302 -15.52 27.22 -17.20
C HIS A 302 -15.90 26.37 -15.97
N SER A 303 -15.79 26.96 -14.77
CA SER A 303 -15.88 26.25 -13.49
C SER A 303 -17.15 26.65 -12.70
N GLY A 304 -18.24 26.88 -13.43
CA GLY A 304 -19.53 27.30 -12.88
C GLY A 304 -19.40 28.48 -11.91
N PRO A 305 -19.88 28.36 -10.66
CA PRO A 305 -19.87 29.44 -9.66
C PRO A 305 -18.48 29.86 -9.19
N LEU A 306 -17.44 29.05 -9.45
CA LEU A 306 -16.06 29.34 -9.05
C LEU A 306 -15.21 29.95 -10.16
N THR A 307 -15.80 30.19 -11.34
CA THR A 307 -15.14 30.89 -12.46
C THR A 307 -14.59 32.25 -11.99
N GLY A 308 -13.35 32.55 -12.35
CA GLY A 308 -12.63 33.76 -11.94
C GLY A 308 -11.85 33.63 -10.62
N THR A 309 -11.88 32.46 -9.98
CA THR A 309 -11.09 32.22 -8.75
C THR A 309 -9.60 32.08 -9.08
N PRO A 310 -8.72 32.86 -8.44
CA PRO A 310 -7.27 32.73 -8.62
C PRO A 310 -6.72 31.46 -7.94
N ALA A 311 -5.55 31.00 -8.40
CA ALA A 311 -4.93 29.73 -7.97
C ALA A 311 -4.73 29.63 -6.46
N ASP A 312 -4.28 30.72 -5.82
CA ASP A 312 -4.00 30.81 -4.38
C ASP A 312 -5.25 30.66 -3.50
N ALA A 313 -6.43 31.00 -4.03
CA ALA A 313 -7.72 30.85 -3.36
C ALA A 313 -8.53 29.62 -3.82
N ALA A 314 -8.07 28.91 -4.86
CA ALA A 314 -8.83 27.84 -5.50
C ALA A 314 -9.08 26.66 -4.55
N TYR A 315 -8.04 26.17 -3.87
CA TYR A 315 -8.16 25.03 -2.95
C TYR A 315 -9.22 25.28 -1.86
N GLU A 316 -9.13 26.42 -1.17
CA GLU A 316 -10.04 26.77 -0.08
C GLU A 316 -11.49 26.93 -0.58
N LYS A 317 -11.69 27.68 -1.66
CA LYS A 317 -13.04 27.92 -2.21
C LYS A 317 -13.68 26.65 -2.74
N VAL A 318 -12.93 25.81 -3.43
CA VAL A 318 -13.44 24.54 -3.96
C VAL A 318 -13.75 23.59 -2.81
N GLY A 319 -12.86 23.47 -1.83
CA GLY A 319 -13.11 22.64 -0.66
C GLY A 319 -14.37 23.08 0.10
N ALA A 320 -14.54 24.39 0.34
CA ALA A 320 -15.75 24.93 0.97
C ALA A 320 -17.01 24.67 0.11
N TYR A 321 -16.91 24.78 -1.21
CA TYR A 321 -18.01 24.46 -2.12
C TYR A 321 -18.40 22.97 -2.06
N LEU A 322 -17.42 22.07 -2.04
CA LEU A 322 -17.68 20.62 -1.95
C LEU A 322 -18.38 20.26 -0.63
N GLU A 323 -17.88 20.79 0.49
CA GLU A 323 -18.44 20.56 1.83
C GLU A 323 -19.87 21.10 1.94
N ALA A 324 -20.11 22.32 1.48
CA ALA A 324 -21.41 22.97 1.58
C ALA A 324 -22.51 22.27 0.76
N ASN A 325 -22.14 21.61 -0.34
CA ASN A 325 -23.07 20.91 -1.21
C ASN A 325 -23.13 19.39 -0.95
N GLY A 326 -22.32 18.87 -0.02
CA GLY A 326 -22.24 17.43 0.28
C GLY A 326 -21.66 16.61 -0.88
N PHE A 327 -20.82 17.21 -1.71
CA PHE A 327 -20.15 16.54 -2.85
C PHE A 327 -18.82 15.89 -2.46
N GLY A 328 -18.29 16.24 -1.29
CA GLY A 328 -16.99 15.79 -0.82
C GLY A 328 -16.49 16.65 0.34
N GLU A 329 -15.25 16.38 0.76
CA GLU A 329 -14.57 17.11 1.84
C GLU A 329 -13.08 17.28 1.56
N ARG A 330 -12.46 18.31 2.14
CA ARG A 330 -11.00 18.44 2.12
C ARG A 330 -10.40 17.25 2.87
N SER A 331 -9.37 16.64 2.28
CA SER A 331 -8.74 15.44 2.84
C SER A 331 -7.23 15.50 2.63
N VAL A 332 -6.49 14.93 3.58
CA VAL A 332 -5.06 14.65 3.44
C VAL A 332 -4.89 13.17 3.19
N THR A 333 -4.08 12.80 2.21
CA THR A 333 -3.68 11.41 1.98
C THR A 333 -2.17 11.26 2.05
N PHE A 334 -1.73 10.03 2.28
CA PHE A 334 -0.32 9.69 2.37
C PHE A 334 -0.01 8.56 1.40
N ARG A 335 1.18 8.61 0.79
CA ARG A 335 1.73 7.51 0.02
C ARG A 335 2.12 6.33 0.92
N LEU A 336 2.50 6.62 2.17
CA LEU A 336 2.79 5.63 3.20
C LEU A 336 1.67 4.60 3.34
N ARG A 337 2.05 3.34 3.54
CA ARG A 337 1.11 2.26 3.83
C ARG A 337 1.40 1.66 5.19
N ASP A 338 0.39 1.02 5.75
CA ASP A 338 0.55 0.23 6.97
C ASP A 338 1.57 -0.87 6.75
N TRP A 339 2.43 -1.05 7.74
CA TRP A 339 3.59 -1.93 7.65
C TRP A 339 3.17 -3.39 7.82
N LEU A 340 3.40 -4.21 6.79
CA LEU A 340 3.17 -5.66 6.82
C LEU A 340 4.28 -6.36 7.61
N ILE A 341 3.93 -6.91 8.78
CA ILE A 341 4.90 -7.51 9.70
C ILE A 341 4.91 -9.04 9.73
N SER A 342 3.84 -9.71 9.31
CA SER A 342 3.80 -11.19 9.30
C SER A 342 4.66 -11.79 8.19
N ARG A 343 5.34 -12.89 8.47
CA ARG A 343 6.20 -13.64 7.54
C ARG A 343 5.90 -15.14 7.66
N GLN A 344 5.85 -15.84 6.53
CA GLN A 344 5.62 -17.28 6.46
C GLN A 344 6.94 -18.04 6.65
N ARG A 345 7.65 -17.69 7.72
CA ARG A 345 9.00 -18.16 8.05
C ARG A 345 9.03 -18.72 9.45
N TYR A 346 9.97 -19.62 9.70
CA TYR A 346 10.21 -20.15 11.04
C TYR A 346 11.10 -19.24 11.86
N TRP A 347 12.19 -18.72 11.27
CA TRP A 347 13.20 -17.99 12.03
C TRP A 347 12.87 -16.50 12.21
N GLY A 348 11.88 -16.25 13.07
CA GLY A 348 11.45 -14.92 13.52
C GLY A 348 10.67 -15.04 14.82
N ALA A 349 10.42 -13.92 15.50
CA ALA A 349 9.66 -13.93 16.74
C ALA A 349 8.20 -14.37 16.48
N PRO A 350 7.66 -15.40 17.15
CA PRO A 350 6.26 -15.80 16.97
C PRO A 350 5.30 -14.67 17.31
N ILE A 351 4.27 -14.47 16.49
CA ILE A 351 3.20 -13.51 16.79
C ILE A 351 2.36 -14.07 17.95
N PRO A 352 2.20 -13.35 19.08
CA PRO A 352 1.57 -13.86 20.30
C PRO A 352 0.04 -13.81 20.24
N ILE A 353 -0.54 -14.42 19.20
CA ILE A 353 -1.98 -14.53 18.98
C ILE A 353 -2.39 -16.00 18.87
N VAL A 354 -3.58 -16.31 19.36
CA VAL A 354 -4.25 -17.60 19.23
C VAL A 354 -5.61 -17.39 18.56
N PHE A 355 -5.95 -18.25 17.60
CA PHE A 355 -7.24 -18.28 16.91
C PHE A 355 -8.18 -19.28 17.57
N CYS A 356 -9.23 -18.76 18.18
CA CYS A 356 -10.33 -19.54 18.76
C CYS A 356 -11.54 -19.48 17.82
N PRO A 357 -12.23 -20.61 17.54
CA PRO A 357 -13.46 -20.62 16.74
C PRO A 357 -14.58 -19.72 17.29
N GLU A 358 -14.63 -19.54 18.63
CA GLU A 358 -15.65 -18.72 19.30
C GLU A 358 -15.23 -17.25 19.46
N HIS A 359 -13.95 -17.00 19.79
CA HIS A 359 -13.46 -15.67 20.17
C HIS A 359 -12.62 -14.97 19.09
N GLY A 360 -12.37 -15.64 17.96
CA GLY A 360 -11.55 -15.09 16.88
C GLY A 360 -10.06 -15.01 17.26
N ALA A 361 -9.42 -13.87 16.95
CA ALA A 361 -8.02 -13.62 17.29
C ALA A 361 -7.88 -13.12 18.73
N VAL A 362 -7.24 -13.92 19.58
CA VAL A 362 -7.08 -13.66 21.02
C VAL A 362 -5.60 -13.51 21.36
N ALA A 363 -5.26 -12.48 22.13
CA ALA A 363 -3.91 -12.26 22.66
C ALA A 363 -3.50 -13.38 23.63
N VAL A 364 -2.25 -13.83 23.51
CA VAL A 364 -1.60 -14.65 24.56
C VAL A 364 -1.42 -13.76 25.81
N PRO A 365 -1.72 -14.26 27.02
CA PRO A 365 -1.48 -13.53 28.26
C PRO A 365 -0.01 -13.09 28.41
N GLU A 366 0.24 -11.90 28.96
CA GLU A 366 1.61 -11.37 29.10
C GLU A 366 2.50 -12.28 29.97
N ASP A 367 1.92 -12.91 30.99
CA ASP A 367 2.62 -13.85 31.88
C ASP A 367 3.02 -15.17 31.17
N ASP A 368 2.39 -15.48 30.04
CA ASP A 368 2.69 -16.66 29.22
C ASP A 368 3.77 -16.36 28.16
N LEU A 369 4.31 -15.14 28.12
CA LEU A 369 5.41 -14.79 27.23
C LEU A 369 6.78 -15.24 27.80
N PRO A 370 7.70 -15.71 26.95
CA PRO A 370 7.61 -15.76 25.49
C PRO A 370 6.87 -16.99 24.94
N VAL A 371 6.18 -16.80 23.81
CA VAL A 371 5.83 -17.93 22.94
C VAL A 371 7.12 -18.39 22.26
N LEU A 372 7.65 -19.52 22.70
CA LEU A 372 8.91 -20.08 22.21
C LEU A 372 8.77 -20.69 20.82
N LEU A 373 9.79 -20.54 19.97
CA LEU A 373 9.93 -21.35 18.76
C LEU A 373 10.27 -22.81 19.13
N PRO A 374 9.67 -23.82 18.47
CA PRO A 374 10.08 -25.20 18.62
C PRO A 374 11.49 -25.40 18.03
N ASP A 375 12.32 -26.25 18.65
CA ASP A 375 13.67 -26.56 18.15
C ASP A 375 13.63 -27.64 17.04
N ASP A 376 12.55 -28.41 16.96
CA ASP A 376 12.32 -29.50 16.01
C ASP A 376 11.37 -29.07 14.89
N VAL A 377 11.91 -28.66 13.74
CA VAL A 377 11.08 -28.20 12.60
C VAL A 377 11.46 -28.85 11.29
N GLU A 378 10.46 -29.35 10.57
CA GLU A 378 10.62 -29.84 9.20
C GLU A 378 10.54 -28.70 8.19
N TRP A 379 11.58 -28.60 7.36
CA TRP A 379 11.67 -27.60 6.31
C TRP A 379 11.10 -28.16 5.00
N ARG A 380 9.88 -27.76 4.65
CA ARG A 380 9.28 -28.10 3.35
C ARG A 380 9.19 -26.87 2.45
N PRO A 381 9.49 -26.98 1.14
CA PRO A 381 9.40 -25.85 0.20
C PRO A 381 7.95 -25.58 -0.23
N THR A 382 7.01 -25.54 0.71
CA THR A 382 5.56 -25.41 0.44
C THR A 382 5.10 -23.97 0.31
N GLY A 383 5.85 -23.01 0.85
CA GLY A 383 5.47 -21.59 0.91
C GLY A 383 4.51 -21.25 2.02
N GLU A 384 4.33 -22.17 2.94
CA GLU A 384 3.66 -21.92 4.20
C GLU A 384 4.70 -21.89 5.32
N SER A 385 4.39 -21.21 6.43
CA SER A 385 5.25 -21.24 7.60
C SER A 385 5.49 -22.69 8.04
N PRO A 386 6.75 -23.10 8.30
CA PRO A 386 7.04 -24.44 8.82
C PRO A 386 6.28 -24.75 10.12
N LEU A 387 5.97 -23.72 10.93
CA LEU A 387 5.19 -23.85 12.16
C LEU A 387 3.77 -24.37 11.91
N LYS A 388 3.20 -24.15 10.73
CA LYS A 388 1.87 -24.65 10.35
C LYS A 388 1.82 -26.18 10.29
N LEU A 389 2.95 -26.81 9.99
CA LEU A 389 3.11 -28.27 9.90
C LEU A 389 3.48 -28.92 11.24
N HIS A 390 3.59 -28.13 12.32
CA HIS A 390 4.02 -28.59 13.63
C HIS A 390 2.84 -28.67 14.63
N PRO A 391 2.01 -29.74 14.59
CA PRO A 391 0.74 -29.79 15.34
C PRO A 391 0.92 -29.69 16.85
N SER A 392 2.00 -30.24 17.42
CA SER A 392 2.29 -30.18 18.86
C SER A 392 2.64 -28.78 19.37
N TRP A 393 2.98 -27.86 18.47
CA TRP A 393 3.22 -26.46 18.82
C TRP A 393 2.03 -25.58 18.44
N ARG A 394 1.46 -25.81 17.26
CA ARG A 394 0.35 -25.03 16.70
C ARG A 394 -0.92 -25.16 17.54
N LEU A 395 -1.26 -26.38 17.95
CA LEU A 395 -2.49 -26.64 18.71
C LEU A 395 -2.30 -26.21 20.17
N THR A 396 -3.25 -25.44 20.69
CA THR A 396 -3.23 -24.91 22.05
C THR A 396 -4.67 -24.71 22.55
N THR A 397 -4.83 -24.15 23.74
CA THR A 397 -6.13 -23.74 24.29
C THR A 397 -6.32 -22.22 24.15
N CYS A 398 -7.57 -21.79 23.99
CA CYS A 398 -7.93 -20.39 24.03
C CYS A 398 -7.76 -19.85 25.46
N PRO A 399 -7.03 -18.74 25.67
CA PRO A 399 -6.86 -18.18 27.02
C PRO A 399 -8.15 -17.56 27.57
N THR A 400 -9.16 -17.28 26.73
CA THR A 400 -10.45 -16.72 27.17
C THR A 400 -11.44 -17.79 27.63
N CYS A 401 -11.64 -18.87 26.86
CA CYS A 401 -12.65 -19.89 27.17
C CYS A 401 -12.10 -21.28 27.50
N GLY A 402 -10.79 -21.50 27.37
CA GLY A 402 -10.15 -22.81 27.59
C GLY A 402 -10.40 -23.84 26.48
N GLY A 403 -11.24 -23.54 25.49
CA GLY A 403 -11.53 -24.43 24.35
C GLY A 403 -10.35 -24.60 23.39
N PRO A 404 -10.44 -25.53 22.41
CA PRO A 404 -9.38 -25.78 21.43
C PRO A 404 -9.15 -24.55 20.55
N ALA A 405 -7.88 -24.25 20.30
CA ALA A 405 -7.46 -23.11 19.51
C ALA A 405 -6.13 -23.37 18.79
N GLU A 406 -5.77 -22.52 17.84
CA GLU A 406 -4.52 -22.63 17.08
C GLU A 406 -3.67 -21.36 17.24
N ARG A 407 -2.39 -21.49 17.54
CA ARG A 407 -1.45 -20.36 17.55
C ARG A 407 -1.32 -19.76 16.15
N GLU A 408 -1.09 -18.46 16.07
CA GLU A 408 -0.60 -17.84 14.85
C GLU A 408 0.73 -18.48 14.45
N THR A 409 0.83 -18.86 13.18
CA THR A 409 1.98 -19.60 12.63
C THR A 409 2.92 -18.70 11.87
N ASP A 410 2.49 -17.49 11.52
CA ASP A 410 3.38 -16.47 10.99
C ASP A 410 4.29 -15.91 12.10
N THR A 411 5.50 -15.55 11.71
CA THR A 411 6.48 -14.86 12.58
C THR A 411 6.57 -13.38 12.21
N MET A 412 7.07 -12.56 13.12
CA MET A 412 7.31 -11.15 12.86
C MET A 412 8.55 -10.94 11.97
N ASP A 413 8.46 -9.95 11.08
CA ASP A 413 9.57 -9.52 10.25
C ASP A 413 10.77 -9.07 11.08
N THR A 414 11.96 -9.24 10.53
CA THR A 414 13.22 -8.94 11.21
C THR A 414 13.47 -7.45 11.49
N PHE A 415 12.68 -6.54 10.91
CA PHE A 415 12.72 -5.11 11.23
C PHE A 415 11.98 -4.75 12.53
N VAL A 416 11.11 -5.64 13.04
CA VAL A 416 10.49 -5.52 14.37
C VAL A 416 11.49 -5.93 15.44
#